data_AF-A0A0M8YPS7-F1
#
_entry.id   AF-A0A0M8YPS7-F1
#
_cell.length_a   1.000
_cell.length_b   1.000
_cell.length_c   1.000
_cell.angle_alpha   90.00
_cell.angle_beta   90.00
_cell.angle_gamma   90.00
#
_symmetry.space_group_name_H-M   'P 1'
#
loop_
_entity.id
_entity.type
_entity.pdbx_description
1 polymer ?
#
loop_
_entity_poly.entity_id
_entity_poly.type
_entity_poly.pdbx_seq_one_letter_code
_entity_poly.pdbx_strand_id
1 'polypeptide(L)'
;MTAVSVTSLRQTGPATAEATVEITTDGTGPVTLLVEWSTGDEKGSPGAPDGAETFRREGATRYTLTLPHAFRGTGCYWGARATTDPAAADGGSLQQVFARRCVIS
;
A
#
# COMPACT_ATOMS: atom_id res chain seq x y z
N MET A 1 -8.27 8.45 16.99
CA MET A 1 -7.59 7.17 16.85
C MET A 1 -6.92 7.17 15.49
N THR A 2 -5.69 6.66 15.38
CA THR A 2 -4.98 6.58 14.09
C THR A 2 -5.55 5.45 13.23
N ALA A 3 -5.77 5.72 11.94
CA ALA A 3 -6.26 4.78 10.94
C ALA A 3 -5.47 4.96 9.64
N VAL A 4 -5.29 3.88 8.88
CA VAL A 4 -4.59 3.89 7.59
C VAL A 4 -5.32 3.04 6.56
N SER A 5 -5.49 3.58 5.36
CA SER A 5 -6.20 2.91 4.29
C SER A 5 -5.47 3.03 2.97
N VAL A 6 -5.27 1.91 2.27
CA VAL A 6 -4.89 1.91 0.86
C VAL A 6 -6.18 2.00 0.04
N THR A 7 -6.61 3.22 -0.27
CA THR A 7 -7.91 3.48 -0.92
C THR A 7 -7.92 3.07 -2.39
N SER A 8 -6.75 3.03 -3.04
CA SER A 8 -6.62 2.51 -4.39
C SER A 8 -5.25 1.88 -4.65
N LEU A 9 -5.23 0.91 -5.56
CA LEU A 9 -4.02 0.41 -6.22
C LEU A 9 -4.34 0.21 -7.70
N ARG A 10 -3.69 0.97 -8.57
CA ARG A 10 -4.00 0.99 -10.01
C ARG A 10 -2.74 0.73 -10.84
N GLN A 11 -2.81 -0.26 -11.71
CA GLN A 11 -1.78 -0.48 -12.73
C GLN A 11 -1.72 0.70 -13.71
N THR A 12 -0.53 1.30 -13.85
CA THR A 12 -0.24 2.47 -14.69
C THR A 12 0.60 2.13 -15.93
N GLY A 13 1.29 0.99 -15.93
CA GLY A 13 2.12 0.51 -17.05
C GLY A 13 2.27 -1.01 -17.05
N PRO A 14 3.15 -1.59 -17.90
CA PRO A 14 3.30 -3.05 -18.02
C PRO A 14 3.71 -3.73 -16.71
N ALA A 15 4.54 -3.06 -15.91
CA ALA A 15 5.06 -3.54 -14.62
C ALA A 15 5.02 -2.43 -13.54
N THR A 16 4.23 -1.37 -13.74
CA THR A 16 4.15 -0.24 -12.80
C THR A 16 2.72 -0.07 -12.31
N ALA A 17 2.58 0.31 -11.05
CA ALA A 17 1.31 0.71 -10.46
C ALA A 17 1.49 1.93 -9.56
N GLU A 18 0.37 2.48 -9.13
CA GLU A 18 0.30 3.58 -8.19
C GLU A 18 -0.73 3.26 -7.10
N ALA A 19 -0.33 3.43 -5.84
CA ALA A 19 -1.21 3.30 -4.69
C ALA A 19 -1.60 4.68 -4.15
N THR A 20 -2.85 4.81 -3.70
CA THR A 20 -3.27 5.96 -2.88
C THR A 20 -3.45 5.49 -1.45
N VAL A 21 -2.77 6.16 -0.52
CA VAL A 21 -2.83 5.89 0.92
C VAL A 21 -3.39 7.10 1.64
N GLU A 22 -4.42 6.87 2.46
CA GLU A 22 -4.96 7.85 3.39
C GLU A 22 -4.59 7.49 4.83
N ILE A 23 -4.13 8.49 5.58
CA ILE A 23 -3.82 8.36 7.01
C ILE A 23 -4.69 9.38 7.74
N THR A 24 -5.39 8.93 8.78
CA THR A 24 -6.06 9.81 9.75
C THR A 24 -5.40 9.60 11.10
N THR A 25 -5.08 10.67 11.83
CA THR A 25 -4.47 10.63 13.17
C THR A 25 -5.36 11.36 14.18
N ASP A 26 -5.27 11.00 15.47
CA ASP A 26 -5.98 11.71 16.56
C ASP A 26 -5.36 13.05 16.93
N GLY A 27 -4.10 13.29 16.55
CA GLY A 27 -3.41 14.54 16.79
C GLY A 27 -2.41 14.85 15.69
N THR A 28 -1.74 15.98 15.83
CA THR A 28 -0.74 16.48 14.87
C THR A 28 0.68 16.00 15.16
N GLY A 29 0.83 15.04 16.09
CA GLY A 29 2.10 14.39 16.38
C GLY A 29 2.64 13.61 15.16
N PRO A 30 3.91 13.18 15.21
CA PRO A 30 4.51 12.47 14.10
C PRO A 30 3.89 11.08 13.91
N VAL A 31 3.71 10.70 12.65
CA VAL A 31 3.33 9.36 12.22
C VAL A 31 4.28 8.90 11.12
N THR A 32 4.74 7.66 11.22
CA THR A 32 5.58 7.00 10.22
C THR A 32 4.73 5.99 9.48
N LEU A 33 4.56 6.13 8.17
CA LEU A 33 3.92 5.17 7.29
C LEU A 33 4.98 4.20 6.75
N LEU A 34 4.73 2.90 6.86
CA LEU A 34 5.45 1.85 6.13
C LEU A 34 4.53 1.31 5.04
N VAL A 35 5.01 1.30 3.79
CA VAL A 35 4.33 0.67 2.65
C VAL A 35 5.18 -0.49 2.17
N GLU A 36 4.59 -1.68 2.16
CA GLU A 36 5.21 -2.92 1.68
C GLU A 36 4.53 -3.35 0.38
N TRP A 37 5.35 -3.60 -0.64
CA TRP A 37 4.92 -4.05 -1.95
C TRP A 37 5.11 -5.56 -2.05
N SER A 38 4.19 -6.25 -2.73
CA SER A 38 4.28 -7.69 -2.93
C SER A 38 3.73 -8.13 -4.28
N THR A 39 4.15 -9.31 -4.73
CA THR A 39 3.55 -10.01 -5.86
C THR A 39 3.21 -11.45 -5.47
N GLY A 40 2.09 -11.98 -5.93
CA GLY A 40 1.70 -13.37 -5.68
C GLY A 40 0.67 -13.86 -6.68
N ASP A 41 0.29 -15.13 -6.59
CA ASP A 41 -0.71 -15.73 -7.51
C ASP A 41 -2.08 -15.91 -6.86
N GLU A 42 -2.20 -15.51 -5.59
CA GLU A 42 -3.44 -15.58 -4.81
C GLU A 42 -3.94 -14.20 -4.40
N LYS A 43 -5.28 -14.05 -4.38
CA LYS A 43 -5.96 -12.88 -3.84
C LYS A 43 -6.19 -13.02 -2.34
N GLY A 44 -6.10 -11.93 -1.61
CA GLY A 44 -6.49 -11.81 -0.20
C GLY A 44 -5.33 -11.93 0.79
N SER A 45 -4.14 -12.36 0.35
CA SER A 45 -2.94 -12.41 1.17
C SER A 45 -1.79 -11.64 0.51
N PRO A 46 -0.90 -11.00 1.28
CA PRO A 46 0.40 -10.57 0.76
C PRO A 46 1.13 -11.78 0.16
N GLY A 47 1.65 -11.60 -1.06
CA GLY A 47 2.49 -12.60 -1.72
C GLY A 47 3.97 -12.46 -1.32
N ALA A 48 4.87 -12.80 -2.24
CA ALA A 48 6.29 -12.57 -2.10
C ALA A 48 6.60 -11.06 -2.02
N PRO A 49 7.47 -10.61 -1.09
CA PRO A 49 7.88 -9.21 -1.00
C PRO A 49 8.55 -8.70 -2.29
N ASP A 50 8.22 -7.47 -2.68
CA ASP A 50 8.74 -6.81 -3.88
C ASP A 50 9.36 -5.43 -3.58
N GLY A 51 9.40 -5.04 -2.30
CA GLY A 51 10.03 -3.80 -1.84
C GLY A 51 9.27 -3.18 -0.68
N ALA A 52 9.86 -2.15 -0.06
CA ALA A 52 9.19 -1.37 0.96
C ALA A 52 9.72 0.07 0.99
N GLU A 53 8.87 1.00 1.42
CA GLU A 53 9.17 2.42 1.56
C GLU A 53 8.61 2.98 2.86
N THR A 54 9.24 4.01 3.40
CA THR A 54 8.85 4.63 4.67
C THR A 54 8.69 6.14 4.51
N PHE A 55 7.60 6.69 5.05
CA PHE A 55 7.26 8.11 4.96
C PHE A 55 6.88 8.66 6.33
N ARG A 56 7.60 9.69 6.79
CA ARG A 56 7.22 10.43 8.01
C ARG A 56 6.30 11.60 7.67
N ARG A 57 5.26 11.80 8.48
CA ARG A 57 4.32 12.93 8.40
C ARG A 57 4.07 13.50 9.79
N GLU A 58 3.83 14.80 9.87
CA GLU A 58 3.52 15.52 11.10
C GLU A 58 2.81 16.85 10.78
N GLY A 59 2.15 17.45 11.78
CA GLY A 59 1.54 18.78 11.65
C GLY A 59 0.09 18.81 11.15
N ALA A 60 -0.47 17.69 10.71
CA ALA A 60 -1.87 17.55 10.31
C ALA A 60 -2.51 16.28 10.89
N THR A 61 -3.84 16.23 10.86
CA THR A 61 -4.63 15.05 11.27
C THR A 61 -5.05 14.16 10.10
N ARG A 62 -4.78 14.59 8.86
CA ARG A 62 -5.08 13.83 7.65
C ARG A 62 -3.99 14.01 6.60
N TYR A 63 -3.59 12.90 5.99
CA TYR A 63 -2.63 12.88 4.88
C TYR A 63 -3.16 11.99 3.76
N THR A 64 -2.89 12.39 2.53
CA THR A 64 -3.10 11.58 1.32
C THR A 64 -1.79 11.50 0.57
N LEU A 65 -1.34 10.28 0.28
CA LEU A 65 -0.10 10.02 -0.45
C LEU A 65 -0.41 9.21 -1.70
N THR A 66 0.22 9.58 -2.81
CA THR A 66 0.19 8.85 -4.07
C THR A 66 1.58 8.28 -4.31
N LEU A 67 1.68 6.96 -4.34
CA LEU A 67 2.94 6.23 -4.26
C LEU A 67 3.10 5.32 -5.50
N PRO A 68 4.01 5.64 -6.44
CA PRO A 68 4.29 4.78 -7.57
C PRO A 68 5.22 3.63 -7.16
N HIS A 69 5.03 2.45 -7.76
CA HIS A 69 5.95 1.32 -7.62
C HIS A 69 6.16 0.60 -8.94
N ALA A 70 7.38 0.12 -9.15
CA ALA A 70 7.76 -0.70 -10.29
C ALA A 70 7.96 -2.15 -9.82
N PHE A 71 6.99 -3.00 -10.15
CA PHE A 71 6.97 -4.41 -9.74
C PHE A 71 8.02 -5.22 -10.49
N ARG A 72 8.79 -6.02 -9.75
CA ARG A 72 9.83 -6.90 -10.31
C ARG A 72 9.39 -8.36 -10.37
N GLY A 73 8.48 -8.75 -9.47
CA GLY A 73 7.94 -10.11 -9.41
C GLY A 73 7.05 -10.50 -10.60
N THR A 74 6.92 -11.82 -10.78
CA THR A 74 6.14 -12.43 -11.87
C THR A 74 4.70 -12.76 -11.50
N GLY A 75 4.32 -12.61 -10.23
CA GLY A 75 2.97 -12.92 -9.75
C GLY A 75 1.87 -12.11 -10.44
N CYS A 76 0.66 -12.67 -10.43
CA CYS A 76 -0.53 -12.08 -11.07
C CYS A 76 -1.33 -11.10 -10.19
N TYR A 77 -1.18 -11.16 -8.88
CA TYR A 77 -1.68 -10.17 -7.94
C TYR A 77 -0.54 -9.30 -7.45
N TRP A 78 -0.67 -8.00 -7.61
CA TRP A 78 0.23 -7.01 -7.03
C TRP A 78 -0.42 -6.42 -5.80
N GLY A 79 0.32 -6.35 -4.69
CA GLY A 79 -0.16 -5.89 -3.41
C GLY A 79 0.59 -4.67 -2.90
N ALA A 80 -0.16 -3.79 -2.23
CA ALA A 80 0.36 -2.69 -1.44
C ALA A 80 -0.24 -2.78 -0.03
N ARG A 81 0.61 -2.97 0.98
CA ARG A 81 0.21 -3.01 2.39
C ARG A 81 0.72 -1.75 3.08
N ALA A 82 -0.16 -1.02 3.73
CA ALA A 82 0.18 0.15 4.54
C ALA A 82 0.00 -0.16 6.04
N THR A 83 0.99 0.22 6.84
CA THR A 83 0.94 0.22 8.31
C THR A 83 1.55 1.51 8.83
N THR A 84 1.28 1.88 10.09
CA THR A 84 1.86 3.09 10.69
C THR A 84 2.57 2.80 12.01
N ASP A 85 3.44 3.72 12.42
CA ASP A 85 3.97 3.87 13.77
C ASP A 85 3.74 5.32 14.26
N PRO A 86 2.98 5.56 15.35
CA PRO A 86 2.27 4.57 16.16
C PRO A 86 1.29 3.71 15.35
N ALA A 87 1.11 2.46 15.80
CA ALA A 87 0.24 1.49 15.13
C ALA A 87 -1.17 2.04 14.94
N ALA A 88 -1.64 2.03 13.69
CA ALA A 88 -3.03 2.31 13.38
C ALA A 88 -3.93 1.24 14.01
N ALA A 89 -5.08 1.66 14.52
CA ALA A 89 -5.97 0.79 15.28
C ALA A 89 -6.72 -0.24 14.41
N ASP A 90 -6.81 0.03 13.11
CA ASP A 90 -7.31 -0.90 12.11
C ASP A 90 -6.28 -1.98 11.73
N GLY A 91 -5.05 -1.93 12.27
CA GLY A 91 -4.01 -2.93 12.06
C GLY A 91 -3.30 -2.83 10.70
N GLY A 92 -3.61 -1.78 9.92
CA GLY A 92 -3.11 -1.59 8.55
C GLY A 92 -4.14 -1.89 7.47
N SER A 93 -3.73 -1.72 6.22
CA SER A 93 -4.59 -1.91 5.05
C SER A 93 -3.82 -2.57 3.92
N LEU A 94 -4.40 -3.60 3.32
CA LEU A 94 -3.89 -4.26 2.12
C LEU A 94 -4.85 -3.98 0.97
N GLN A 95 -4.31 -3.51 -0.15
CA GLN A 95 -5.03 -3.51 -1.42
C GLN A 95 -4.25 -4.30 -2.46
N GLN A 96 -4.99 -4.97 -3.34
CA GLN A 96 -4.42 -5.73 -4.45
C GLN A 96 -5.06 -5.36 -5.78
N VAL A 97 -4.27 -5.48 -6.84
CA VAL A 97 -4.73 -5.37 -8.23
C VAL A 97 -4.28 -6.59 -9.00
N PHE A 98 -5.15 -7.10 -9.88
CA PHE A 98 -4.81 -8.17 -10.81
C PHE A 98 -4.07 -7.57 -12.01
N ALA A 99 -2.86 -8.06 -12.26
CA ALA A 99 -2.00 -7.57 -13.32
C ALA A 99 -2.60 -7.88 -14.69
N ARG A 100 -2.68 -6.88 -15.57
CA ARG A 100 -3.28 -6.98 -16.92
C ARG A 100 -2.63 -8.02 -17.82
N ARG A 101 -1.38 -8.42 -17.54
CA ARG A 101 -0.69 -9.49 -18.29
C ARG A 101 -1.27 -10.88 -18.01
N CYS A 102 -2.00 -11.02 -16.91
CA CYS A 102 -2.56 -12.30 -16.47
C CYS A 102 -3.99 -12.48 -16.97
N VAL A 103 -4.37 -13.73 -17.10
CA VAL A 103 -5.73 -14.16 -17.48
C VAL A 103 -6.32 -14.95 -16.32
N ILE A 104 -7.61 -14.74 -16.05
CA ILE A 104 -8.35 -15.61 -15.15
C ILE A 104 -8.75 -16.82 -15.98
N SER A 105 -8.23 -17.99 -15.61
CA SER A 105 -8.57 -19.29 -16.19
C SER A 105 -9.78 -19.90 -15.50
#